data_AF-A0A954TK92-F1
#
_entry.id   AF-A0A954TK92-F1
#
_cell.length_a   1.000
_cell.length_b   1.000
_cell.length_c   1.000
_cell.angle_alpha   90.00
_cell.angle_beta   90.00
_cell.angle_gamma   90.00
#
_symmetry.space_group_name_H-M   'P 1'
#
loop_
_entity.id
_entity.type
_entity.pdbx_description
1 polymer ?
#
loop_
_entity_poly.entity_id
_entity_poly.type
_entity_poly.pdbx_seq_one_letter_code
_entity_poly.pdbx_strand_id
1 'polypeptide(L)'
;MNGSLLLLRSPIVWLALGCSLSTPWGASLASAVTEQQRAQVAELVAGVQAAGQLYSAGEFLDAASRIAQLQESLVALLQSPDPSLHRMVRPIYARLARAHALLELEGAELAALPTWEELTSAQETP
;
A
#
# COMPACT_ATOMS: atom_id res chain seq x y z
N MET A 1 57.30 -34.35 30.61
CA MET A 1 56.13 -33.55 30.20
C MET A 1 56.02 -32.39 31.18
N ASN A 2 56.54 -31.24 30.76
CA ASN A 2 56.43 -29.93 31.43
C ASN A 2 54.94 -29.51 31.37
N GLY A 3 54.27 -28.94 32.37
CA GLY A 3 54.72 -27.94 33.34
C GLY A 3 54.26 -26.56 32.84
N SER A 4 53.07 -26.09 33.21
CA SER A 4 52.60 -24.71 32.94
C SER A 4 51.52 -24.29 33.93
N LEU A 5 51.95 -23.91 35.13
CA LEU A 5 51.34 -22.89 35.96
C LEU A 5 52.42 -21.80 36.07
N LEU A 6 52.06 -20.53 35.85
CA LEU A 6 52.58 -19.34 36.54
C LEU A 6 52.13 -18.05 35.83
N LEU A 7 51.22 -17.34 36.50
CA LEU A 7 51.19 -15.89 36.76
C LEU A 7 52.24 -15.01 36.05
N LEU A 8 51.77 -13.99 35.31
CA LEU A 8 52.49 -12.72 35.08
C LEU A 8 51.45 -11.65 34.71
N ARG A 9 51.01 -10.79 35.64
CA ARG A 9 51.53 -9.45 35.95
C ARG A 9 51.68 -8.50 34.73
N SER A 10 50.57 -7.77 34.43
CA SER A 10 50.52 -6.36 33.92
C SER A 10 51.23 -6.10 32.55
N PRO A 11 51.10 -4.93 31.87
CA PRO A 11 50.53 -3.64 32.27
C PRO A 11 49.67 -2.91 31.18
N ILE A 12 49.10 -1.75 31.53
CA ILE A 12 48.81 -0.58 30.67
C ILE A 12 47.92 -0.80 29.44
N VAL A 13 46.73 -0.17 29.42
CA VAL A 13 46.39 0.88 28.43
C VAL A 13 45.31 1.77 29.05
N TRP A 14 45.72 2.96 29.52
CA TRP A 14 44.83 4.10 29.62
C TRP A 14 44.61 4.62 28.20
N LEU A 15 43.38 4.53 27.69
CA LEU A 15 42.93 5.33 26.56
C LEU A 15 41.62 6.00 26.94
N ALA A 16 41.80 7.25 27.39
CA ALA A 16 40.77 8.25 27.40
C ALA A 16 40.30 8.53 25.96
N LEU A 17 39.16 9.20 25.90
CA LEU A 17 38.78 10.15 24.85
C LEU A 17 38.19 9.53 23.58
N GLY A 18 36.91 9.82 23.37
CA GLY A 18 36.29 9.70 22.06
C GLY A 18 34.79 9.61 22.15
N CYS A 19 34.11 10.76 22.25
CA CYS A 19 32.76 10.89 21.75
C CYS A 19 32.68 10.26 20.36
N SER A 20 31.87 9.23 20.19
CA SER A 20 31.15 9.03 18.95
C SER A 20 29.77 8.55 19.33
N LEU A 21 28.84 9.50 19.25
CA LEU A 21 27.42 9.25 19.14
C LEU A 21 27.25 8.06 18.18
N SER A 22 26.79 6.93 18.69
CA SER A 22 26.12 5.95 17.84
C SER A 22 24.87 6.64 17.33
N THR A 23 24.99 7.39 16.23
CA THR A 23 23.88 7.79 15.40
C THR A 23 23.08 6.52 15.14
N PRO A 24 21.84 6.38 15.67
CA PRO A 24 20.98 5.31 15.19
C PRO A 24 20.86 5.56 13.70
N TRP A 25 21.40 4.62 12.93
CA TRP A 25 21.34 4.59 11.49
C TRP A 25 19.86 4.78 11.14
N GLY A 26 19.51 5.99 10.71
CA GLY A 26 18.18 6.30 10.24
C GLY A 26 17.96 5.47 9.00
N ALA A 27 17.40 4.27 9.18
CA ALA A 27 16.77 3.55 8.11
C ALA A 27 15.69 4.49 7.57
N SER A 28 16.03 5.18 6.48
CA SER A 28 15.07 5.92 5.69
C SER A 28 14.02 4.91 5.24
N LEU A 29 12.89 4.89 5.95
CA LEU A 29 11.66 4.20 5.56
C LEU A 29 11.08 4.93 4.34
N ALA A 30 11.81 4.91 3.23
CA ALA A 30 11.22 5.15 1.93
C ALA A 30 10.34 3.93 1.68
N SER A 31 9.06 4.03 2.04
CA SER A 31 8.07 2.96 1.93
C SER A 31 7.93 2.57 0.45
N ALA A 32 8.64 1.53 0.05
CA ALA A 32 8.35 0.85 -1.18
C ALA A 32 6.99 0.15 -1.00
N VAL A 33 6.06 0.38 -1.93
CA VAL A 33 4.79 -0.35 -2.00
C VAL A 33 5.06 -1.83 -1.81
N THR A 34 4.41 -2.45 -0.82
CA THR A 34 4.68 -3.84 -0.45
C THR A 34 4.26 -4.80 -1.57
N GLU A 35 4.82 -6.01 -1.59
CA GLU A 35 4.38 -7.04 -2.54
C GLU A 35 2.89 -7.35 -2.40
N GLN A 36 2.39 -7.40 -1.16
CA GLN A 36 0.98 -7.61 -0.88
C GLN A 36 0.09 -6.49 -1.42
N GLN A 37 0.50 -5.22 -1.30
CA GLN A 37 -0.24 -4.09 -1.87
C GLN A 37 -0.23 -4.14 -3.41
N ARG A 38 0.89 -4.52 -4.02
CA ARG A 38 0.96 -4.72 -5.48
C ARG A 38 0.04 -5.86 -5.95
N ALA A 39 -0.04 -6.95 -5.19
CA ALA A 39 -0.96 -8.04 -5.48
C ALA A 39 -2.42 -7.56 -5.43
N GLN A 40 -2.80 -6.82 -4.38
CA GLN A 40 -4.15 -6.24 -4.28
C GLN A 40 -4.47 -5.27 -5.42
N VAL A 41 -3.50 -4.45 -5.85
CA VAL A 41 -3.67 -3.59 -7.03
C VAL A 41 -3.89 -4.43 -8.29
N ALA A 42 -3.14 -5.51 -8.48
CA ALA A 42 -3.32 -6.41 -9.62
C ALA A 42 -4.70 -7.08 -9.61
N GLU A 43 -5.17 -7.51 -8.44
CA GLU A 43 -6.52 -8.04 -8.24
C GLU A 43 -7.61 -7.01 -8.59
N LEU A 44 -7.44 -5.75 -8.18
CA LEU A 44 -8.35 -4.67 -8.59
C LEU A 44 -8.40 -4.52 -10.11
N VAL A 45 -7.25 -4.52 -10.79
CA VAL A 45 -7.18 -4.41 -12.26
C VAL A 45 -7.91 -5.58 -12.93
N ALA A 46 -7.63 -6.80 -12.51
CA ALA A 46 -8.30 -8.00 -13.02
C ALA A 46 -9.81 -7.97 -12.73
N GLY A 47 -10.19 -7.51 -11.54
CA GLY A 47 -11.58 -7.36 -11.12
C GLY A 47 -12.35 -6.39 -12.00
N VAL A 48 -11.78 -5.22 -12.30
CA VAL A 48 -12.39 -4.23 -13.21
C VAL A 48 -12.55 -4.82 -14.61
N GLN A 49 -11.56 -5.57 -15.10
CA GLN A 49 -11.65 -6.23 -16.40
C GLN A 49 -12.74 -7.31 -16.43
N ALA A 50 -12.88 -8.10 -15.36
CA ALA A 50 -13.95 -9.08 -15.23
C ALA A 50 -15.34 -8.44 -15.16
N ALA A 51 -15.49 -7.32 -14.43
CA ALA A 51 -16.73 -6.55 -14.41
C ALA A 51 -17.09 -6.00 -15.80
N GLY A 52 -16.09 -5.56 -16.58
CA GLY A 52 -16.30 -5.13 -17.97
C GLY A 52 -16.77 -6.26 -18.89
N GLN A 53 -16.34 -7.50 -18.64
CA GLN A 53 -16.83 -8.68 -19.37
C GLN A 53 -18.30 -8.97 -19.03
N LEU A 54 -18.67 -8.93 -17.76
CA LEU A 54 -20.07 -9.07 -17.31
C LEU A 54 -20.96 -8.00 -17.94
N TYR A 55 -20.53 -6.74 -17.92
CA TYR A 55 -21.24 -5.63 -18.57
C TYR A 55 -21.44 -5.89 -20.08
N SER A 56 -20.38 -6.33 -20.77
CA SER A 56 -20.44 -6.63 -22.20
C SER A 56 -21.35 -7.82 -22.54
N ALA A 57 -21.58 -8.72 -21.58
CA ALA A 57 -22.51 -9.84 -21.70
C ALA A 57 -23.97 -9.45 -21.39
N GLY A 58 -24.23 -8.21 -20.96
CA GLY A 58 -25.54 -7.75 -20.51
C GLY A 58 -25.88 -8.15 -19.07
N GLU A 59 -24.93 -8.72 -18.32
CA GLU A 59 -25.08 -9.12 -16.92
C GLU A 59 -24.85 -7.91 -16.00
N PHE A 60 -25.71 -6.88 -16.12
CA PHE A 60 -25.49 -5.59 -15.45
C PHE A 60 -25.55 -5.65 -13.93
N LEU A 61 -26.44 -6.48 -13.36
CA LEU A 61 -26.54 -6.64 -11.90
C LEU A 61 -25.29 -7.30 -11.32
N ASP A 62 -24.75 -8.33 -11.99
CA ASP A 62 -23.53 -9.00 -11.57
C ASP A 62 -22.31 -8.10 -11.75
N ALA A 63 -22.26 -7.33 -12.85
CA ALA A 63 -21.27 -6.30 -13.05
C ALA A 63 -21.33 -5.24 -11.94
N ALA A 64 -22.51 -4.76 -11.56
CA ALA A 64 -22.70 -3.79 -10.48
C ALA A 64 -22.27 -4.32 -9.12
N SER A 65 -22.69 -5.54 -8.76
CA SER A 65 -22.25 -6.20 -7.53
C SER A 65 -20.72 -6.29 -7.46
N ARG A 66 -20.08 -6.62 -8.58
CA ARG A 66 -18.61 -6.68 -8.66
C ARG A 66 -17.95 -5.31 -8.57
N ILE A 67 -18.50 -4.28 -9.23
CA ILE A 67 -17.98 -2.92 -9.12
C ILE A 67 -18.08 -2.42 -7.68
N ALA A 68 -19.18 -2.66 -6.97
CA ALA A 68 -19.33 -2.27 -5.56
C ALA A 68 -18.23 -2.86 -4.67
N GLN A 69 -17.95 -4.16 -4.81
CA GLN A 69 -16.88 -4.84 -4.06
C GLN A 69 -15.49 -4.26 -4.37
N LEU A 70 -15.24 -3.88 -5.64
CA LEU A 70 -13.97 -3.28 -6.05
C LEU A 70 -13.84 -1.84 -5.53
N GLN A 71 -14.94 -1.10 -5.43
CA GLN A 71 -14.97 0.23 -4.81
C GLN A 71 -14.59 0.14 -3.33
N GLU A 72 -15.18 -0.79 -2.57
CA GLU A 72 -14.81 -1.04 -1.17
C GLU A 72 -13.34 -1.41 -1.02
N SER A 73 -12.83 -2.31 -1.87
CA SER A 73 -11.43 -2.74 -1.86
C SER A 73 -10.46 -1.59 -2.18
N LEU A 74 -10.82 -0.72 -3.12
CA LEU A 74 -10.05 0.48 -3.44
C LEU A 74 -10.00 1.43 -2.24
N VAL A 75 -11.15 1.69 -1.60
CA VAL A 75 -11.23 2.56 -0.42
C VAL A 75 -10.34 2.01 0.71
N ALA A 76 -10.37 0.71 0.95
CA ALA A 76 -9.49 0.06 1.93
C ALA A 76 -8.00 0.25 1.59
N LEU A 77 -7.60 0.09 0.33
CA LEU A 77 -6.20 0.33 -0.10
C LEU A 77 -5.76 1.78 0.10
N LEU A 78 -6.66 2.74 -0.09
CA LEU A 78 -6.39 4.17 0.08
C LEU A 78 -6.24 4.60 1.55
N GLN A 79 -6.59 3.74 2.52
CA GLN A 79 -6.28 3.99 3.93
C GLN A 79 -4.78 3.96 4.24
N SER A 80 -3.96 3.38 3.35
CA SER A 80 -2.51 3.45 3.47
C SER A 80 -2.03 4.88 3.18
N PRO A 81 -1.09 5.45 3.96
CA PRO A 81 -0.54 6.78 3.71
C PRO A 81 0.53 6.79 2.60
N ASP A 82 0.77 5.68 1.89
CA ASP A 82 1.83 5.60 0.88
C ASP A 82 1.44 6.32 -0.42
N PRO A 83 2.09 7.47 -0.76
CA PRO A 83 1.77 8.23 -1.97
C PRO A 83 2.13 7.48 -3.26
N SER A 84 3.01 6.48 -3.19
CA SER A 84 3.33 5.62 -4.34
C SER A 84 2.18 4.65 -4.64
N LEU A 85 1.54 4.11 -3.60
CA LEU A 85 0.35 3.30 -3.76
C LEU A 85 -0.81 4.13 -4.32
N HIS A 86 -1.03 5.35 -3.79
CA HIS A 86 -2.07 6.25 -4.29
C HIS A 86 -1.90 6.56 -5.78
N ARG A 87 -0.68 6.88 -6.22
CA ARG A 87 -0.37 7.08 -7.64
C ARG A 87 -0.67 5.83 -8.48
N MET A 88 -0.43 4.64 -7.93
CA MET A 88 -0.67 3.37 -8.61
C MET A 88 -2.17 3.07 -8.80
N VAL A 89 -3.01 3.39 -7.80
CA VAL A 89 -4.45 3.08 -7.84
C VAL A 89 -5.31 4.18 -8.47
N ARG A 90 -4.80 5.41 -8.63
CA ARG A 90 -5.53 6.53 -9.26
C ARG A 90 -6.12 6.20 -10.64
N PRO A 91 -5.41 5.53 -11.56
CA PRO A 91 -6.00 5.12 -12.84
C PRO A 91 -7.14 4.10 -12.69
N ILE A 92 -7.10 3.26 -11.63
CA ILE A 92 -8.13 2.27 -11.33
C ILE A 92 -9.38 2.96 -10.81
N TYR A 93 -9.23 3.94 -9.91
CA TYR A 93 -10.32 4.82 -9.46
C TYR A 93 -11.08 5.41 -10.65
N ALA A 94 -10.36 6.01 -11.62
CA ALA A 94 -10.99 6.61 -12.80
C ALA A 94 -11.72 5.60 -13.70
N ARG A 95 -11.33 4.32 -13.67
CA ARG A 95 -12.06 3.24 -14.37
C ARG A 95 -13.31 2.84 -13.59
N LEU A 96 -13.21 2.70 -12.27
CA LEU A 96 -14.33 2.38 -11.40
C LEU A 96 -15.42 3.46 -11.43
N ALA A 97 -15.04 4.74 -11.40
CA ALA A 97 -15.97 5.86 -11.51
C ALA A 97 -16.74 5.84 -12.84
N ARG A 98 -16.06 5.54 -13.95
CA ARG A 98 -16.71 5.39 -15.26
C ARG A 98 -17.62 4.17 -15.32
N ALA A 99 -17.17 3.04 -14.79
CA ALA A 99 -17.97 1.81 -14.77
C ALA A 99 -19.25 1.99 -13.93
N HIS A 100 -19.14 2.64 -12.76
CA HIS A 100 -20.28 3.02 -11.93
C HIS A 100 -21.29 3.85 -12.73
N ALA A 101 -20.85 4.94 -13.36
CA ALA A 101 -21.73 5.79 -14.16
C ALA A 101 -22.40 5.03 -15.32
N LEU A 102 -21.67 4.14 -16.00
CA LEU A 102 -22.27 3.31 -17.06
C LEU A 102 -23.34 2.37 -16.52
N LEU A 103 -23.13 1.77 -15.36
CA LEU A 103 -24.07 0.83 -14.75
C LEU A 103 -25.34 1.53 -14.23
N GLU A 104 -25.23 2.75 -13.72
CA GLU A 104 -26.40 3.56 -13.38
C GLU A 104 -27.28 3.85 -14.59
N LEU A 105 -26.69 4.06 -15.78
CA LEU A 105 -27.46 4.24 -17.02
C LEU A 105 -28.25 2.99 -17.43
N GLU A 106 -27.76 1.80 -17.07
CA GLU A 106 -28.47 0.53 -17.26
C GLU A 106 -29.50 0.24 -16.16
N GLY A 107 -29.65 1.13 -15.18
CA GLY A 107 -30.60 1.02 -14.08
C GLY A 107 -30.09 0.25 -12.86
N ALA A 108 -28.78 0.00 -12.76
CA ALA A 108 -28.20 -0.55 -11.54
C ALA A 108 -27.97 0.57 -10.50
N GLU A 109 -28.38 0.33 -9.25
CA GLU A 109 -28.14 1.26 -8.15
C GLU A 109 -26.85 0.87 -7.42
N LEU A 110 -25.87 1.78 -7.40
CA LEU A 110 -24.60 1.60 -6.69
C LEU A 110 -24.42 2.71 -5.66
N ALA A 111 -23.74 2.39 -4.55
CA ALA A 111 -23.33 3.43 -3.60
C ALA A 111 -22.38 4.41 -4.29
N ALA A 112 -22.61 5.71 -4.08
CA ALA A 112 -21.79 6.75 -4.67
C ALA A 112 -20.32 6.58 -4.25
N LEU A 113 -19.43 6.57 -5.24
CA LEU A 113 -18.00 6.56 -5.00
C LEU A 113 -17.55 7.97 -4.62
N PRO A 114 -16.90 8.19 -3.45
CA PRO A 114 -16.38 9.51 -3.11
C PRO A 114 -15.38 10.01 -4.16
N THR A 115 -15.21 11.32 -4.24
CA THR A 115 -14.23 11.95 -5.13
C THR A 115 -12.81 11.53 -4.77
N TRP A 116 -11.89 11.59 -5.72
CA TRP A 116 -10.48 11.26 -5.46
C TRP A 116 -9.91 12.14 -4.35
N GLU A 117 -10.28 13.42 -4.36
CA GLU A 117 -9.91 14.40 -3.36
C GLU A 117 -10.44 13.98 -1.99
N GLU A 118 -11.72 13.65 -1.83
CA GLU A 118 -12.27 13.18 -0.54
C GLU A 118 -11.56 11.94 -0.01
N LEU A 119 -11.19 10.99 -0.89
CA LEU A 119 -10.49 9.77 -0.50
C LEU A 119 -9.04 10.01 -0.05
N THR A 120 -8.40 11.08 -0.53
CA THR A 120 -6.98 11.36 -0.27
C THR A 120 -6.74 12.53 0.70
N SER A 121 -7.71 13.43 0.85
CA SER A 121 -7.63 14.62 1.73
C SER A 121 -7.45 14.26 3.21
N ALA A 122 -7.93 13.08 3.64
CA ALA A 122 -7.76 12.62 5.02
C ALA A 122 -6.29 12.35 5.39
N GLN A 123 -5.39 12.23 4.40
CA GLN A 123 -3.99 11.86 4.58
C GLN A 123 -3.03 13.05 4.43
N GLU A 124 -3.51 14.25 4.08
CA GLU A 124 -2.68 15.45 3.85
C GLU A 124 -2.49 16.32 5.11
N THR A 125 -2.81 15.80 6.31
CA THR A 125 -2.64 16.58 7.55
C THR A 125 -1.14 16.64 7.94
N PRO A 126 -0.53 17.84 8.02
CA PRO A 126 0.91 18.00 8.26
C PRO A 126 1.36 17.63 9.67
#